data_AF-A0AAT9HZ77-F1
#
_entry.id   AF-A0AAT9HZ77-F1
#
_cell.length_a   1.000
_cell.length_b   1.000
_cell.length_c   1.000
_cell.angle_alpha   90.00
_cell.angle_beta   90.00
_cell.angle_gamma   90.00
#
_symmetry.space_group_name_H-M   'P 1'
#
loop_
_entity.id
_entity.type
_entity.pdbx_description
1 polymer ?
#
loop_
_entity_poly.entity_id
_entity_poly.type
_entity_poly.pdbx_seq_one_letter_code
_entity_poly.pdbx_strand_id
1 'polypeptide(L)' 'MPGAALSRLEASVALPALYARFPKLDLAVPAAELRNKPVVTQNDLYELPVRLDG' A
#
# COMPACT_ATOMS: atom_id res chain seq x y z
N MET A 1 8.26 1.40 -19.89
CA MET A 1 7.56 0.14 -19.58
C MET A 1 6.08 0.30 -19.93
N PRO A 2 5.53 -0.49 -20.87
CA PRO A 2 4.16 -0.33 -21.35
C PRO A 2 3.04 -0.41 -20.29
N GLY A 3 3.33 -0.84 -19.04
CA GLY A 3 2.36 -0.84 -17.94
C GLY A 3 2.36 0.39 -17.02
N ALA A 4 3.37 1.27 -17.12
CA ALA A 4 3.56 2.34 -16.13
C ALA A 4 2.45 3.41 -16.13
N ALA A 5 1.85 3.69 -17.29
CA ALA A 5 0.76 4.64 -17.40
C ALA A 5 -0.53 4.10 -16.76
N LEU A 6 -0.82 2.80 -16.96
CA LEU A 6 -1.98 2.15 -16.38
C LEU A 6 -1.85 2.04 -14.85
N SER A 7 -0.70 1.61 -14.33
CA SER A 7 -0.48 1.52 -12.88
C SER A 7 -0.62 2.89 -12.19
N ARG A 8 -0.22 3.98 -12.86
CA ARG A 8 -0.43 5.35 -12.34
C ARG A 8 -1.90 5.71 -12.28
N LEU A 9 -2.67 5.37 -13.32
CA LEU A 9 -4.10 5.61 -13.36
C LEU A 9 -4.81 4.82 -12.25
N GLU A 10 -4.51 3.54 -12.11
CA GLU A 10 -5.07 2.68 -11.05
C GLU A 10 -4.77 3.25 -9.66
N ALA A 11 -3.52 3.63 -9.38
CA ALA A 11 -3.14 4.24 -8.11
C ALA A 11 -3.86 5.58 -7.87
N SER A 12 -4.04 6.40 -8.92
CA SER A 12 -4.72 7.70 -8.80
C SER A 12 -6.21 7.57 -8.48
N VAL A 13 -6.83 6.43 -8.79
CA VAL A 13 -8.24 6.16 -8.47
C VAL A 13 -8.35 5.42 -7.13
N ALA A 14 -7.54 4.38 -6.93
CA ALA A 14 -7.63 3.50 -5.77
C ALA A 14 -7.23 4.19 -4.47
N LEU A 15 -6.13 4.96 -4.47
CA LEU A 15 -5.63 5.59 -3.24
C LEU A 15 -6.60 6.63 -2.68
N PRO A 16 -7.14 7.59 -3.46
CA PRO A 16 -8.11 8.54 -2.92
C PRO A 16 -9.40 7.87 -2.45
N ALA A 17 -9.91 6.87 -3.19
CA ALA A 17 -11.12 6.14 -2.80
C ALA A 17 -10.93 5.38 -1.48
N LEU A 18 -9.76 4.77 -1.27
CA LEU A 18 -9.42 4.06 -0.05
C LEU A 18 -9.41 5.00 1.16
N TYR A 19 -8.70 6.12 1.07
CA TYR A 19 -8.62 7.10 2.17
C TYR A 19 -9.93 7.87 2.38
N ALA A 20 -10.73 8.08 1.35
CA ALA A 20 -12.07 8.63 1.49
C ALA A 20 -13.01 7.68 2.25
N ARG A 21 -12.86 6.36 2.06
CA ARG A 21 -13.65 5.34 2.76
C ARG A 21 -13.19 5.11 4.20
N PHE A 22 -11.88 5.12 4.44
CA PHE A 22 -11.24 4.86 5.73
C PHE A 22 -10.34 6.05 6.12
N PRO A 23 -10.91 7.17 6.58
CA PRO A 23 -10.15 8.39 6.87
C PRO A 23 -9.17 8.24 8.05
N LYS A 24 -9.33 7.20 8.87
CA LYS A 24 -8.48 6.88 10.02
C LYS A 24 -7.57 5.67 9.78
N LEU A 25 -7.36 5.29 8.51
CA LEU A 25 -6.50 4.17 8.16
C LEU A 25 -5.08 4.39 8.69
N ASP A 26 -4.59 3.46 9.52
CA ASP A 26 -3.24 3.51 10.08
C ASP A 26 -2.58 2.11 10.09
N LEU A 27 -1.26 2.06 10.23
CA LEU A 27 -0.54 0.80 10.35
C LEU A 27 -0.90 0.10 11.67
N ALA A 28 -1.21 -1.19 11.60
CA ALA A 28 -1.53 -1.97 12.79
C ALA A 28 -0.29 -2.31 13.64
N VAL A 29 0.91 -2.13 13.07
CA VAL A 29 2.23 -2.40 13.66
C VAL A 29 3.18 -1.23 13.40
N PRO A 30 4.22 -1.03 14.22
CA PRO A 30 5.30 -0.09 13.92
C PRO A 30 5.93 -0.36 12.54
N ALA A 31 6.27 0.70 11.80
CA ALA A 31 6.85 0.57 10.46
C ALA A 31 8.15 -0.27 10.43
N ALA A 32 8.91 -0.29 11.52
CA ALA A 32 10.12 -1.10 11.66
C ALA A 32 9.86 -2.61 11.68
N GLU A 33 8.62 -3.05 11.92
CA GLU A 33 8.22 -4.46 11.92
C GLU A 33 7.74 -4.94 10.55
N LEU A 34 7.56 -4.03 9.57
CA LEU A 34 7.20 -4.39 8.22
C LEU A 34 8.35 -5.15 7.55
N ARG A 35 8.03 -6.31 6.98
CA ARG A 35 9.01 -7.19 6.35
C ARG A 35 8.88 -7.16 4.84
N ASN A 36 9.96 -6.78 4.16
CA ASN A 36 10.06 -6.94 2.72
C ASN A 36 10.24 -8.41 2.34
N LYS A 37 9.63 -8.81 1.22
CA LYS A 37 9.94 -10.07 0.57
C LYS A 37 11.40 -10.05 0.10
N PRO A 38 12.11 -11.19 0.13
CA PRO A 38 13.49 -11.29 -0.34
C PRO A 38 13.55 -11.34 -1.86
N VAL A 39 12.93 -10.36 -2.53
CA VAL A 39 12.89 -10.21 -3.98
C VAL A 39 13.73 -8.99 -4.33
N VAL A 40 14.79 -9.19 -5.12
CA VAL A 40 15.76 -8.13 -5.44
C VAL A 40 15.20 -7.11 -6.43
N THR A 41 14.21 -7.50 -7.23
CA THR A 41 13.66 -6.69 -8.32
C THR A 41 12.43 -5.87 -7.93
N GLN A 42 11.76 -6.22 -6.82
CA GLN A 42 10.51 -5.60 -6.41
C GLN A 42 10.51 -5.39 -4.90
N ASN A 43 10.29 -4.14 -4.48
CA ASN A 43 10.20 -3.74 -3.08
C ASN A 43 8.82 -4.09 -2.50
N ASP A 44 8.49 -5.37 -2.48
CA ASP A 44 7.20 -5.86 -1.99
C ASP A 44 7.28 -6.21 -0.51
N LEU A 45 6.20 -5.99 0.23
CA LEU A 45 6.05 -6.45 1.61
C LEU A 45 5.44 -7.86 1.63
N TYR A 46 5.78 -8.65 2.67
CA TYR A 46 5.07 -9.90 2.94
C TYR A 46 3.60 -9.65 3.23
N GLU A 47 3.35 -8.65 4.06
CA GLU A 47 2.04 -8.20 4.48
C GLU A 47 2.10 -6.71 4.84
N LEU A 48 0.95 -6.03 4.78
CA LEU A 48 0.79 -4.66 5.24
C LEU A 48 -0.38 -4.62 6.23
N PRO A 49 -0.13 -4.89 7.53
CA PRO A 49 -1.15 -4.87 8.55
C PRO A 49 -1.69 -3.45 8.76
N VAL A 50 -3.01 -3.25 8.63
CA VAL A 50 -3.66 -1.94 8.79
C VAL A 50 -4.87 -2.00 9.71
N ARG A 51 -5.15 -0.90 10.39
CA ARG A 51 -6.39 -0.64 11.13
C ARG A 51 -7.24 0.32 10.33
N LEU A 52 -8.48 -0.06 10.04
CA LEU A 52 -9.39 0.74 9.19
C LEU A 52 -9.99 1.95 9.91
N ASP A 53 -10.05 1.92 11.25
CA ASP A 53 -10.73 2.92 12.08
C ASP A 53 -9.84 3.58 13.16
N GLY A 54 -8.54 3.28 13.18
CA GLY A 54 -7.57 3.73 14.21
C GLY A 54 -7.58 2.88 15.48
#